data_AF-A0A968ZVE8-F1
#
_entry.id   AF-A0A968ZVE8-F1
#
_cell.length_a   1.000
_cell.length_b   1.000
_cell.length_c   1.000
_cell.angle_alpha   90.00
_cell.angle_beta   90.00
_cell.angle_gamma   90.00
#
_symmetry.space_group_name_H-M   'P 1'
#
loop_
_entity.id
_entity.type
_entity.pdbx_description
1 polymer ?
#
loop_
_entity_poly.entity_id
_entity_poly.type
_entity_poly.pdbx_seq_one_letter_code
_entity_poly.pdbx_strand_id
1 'polypeptide(L)'
;MGDEAPPVSDISDISDISGDRIDDIFKELKTLLTTVEKLQKAREEVGDIKPLLLRLLEGELVAGEEFEQLKSGVNGLSKLVKLYSDYQSALEKAQPAKQLLDKVLRS
;
A
#
# COMPACT_ATOMS: atom_id res chain seq x y z
N MET A 1 3.53 31.56 -3.34
CA MET A 1 4.61 30.60 -3.67
C MET A 1 3.97 29.23 -3.77
N GLY A 2 3.80 28.71 -4.98
CA GLY A 2 3.38 27.32 -5.18
C GLY A 2 4.60 26.43 -5.03
N ASP A 3 4.51 25.46 -4.12
CA ASP A 3 5.46 24.36 -4.00
C ASP A 3 5.18 23.41 -5.16
N GLU A 4 5.85 23.64 -6.28
CA GLU A 4 5.79 22.77 -7.45
C GLU A 4 6.69 21.57 -7.15
N ALA A 5 6.06 20.41 -6.90
CA ALA A 5 6.78 19.15 -6.73
C ALA A 5 7.71 18.96 -7.94
N PRO A 6 8.96 18.49 -7.74
CA PRO A 6 9.91 18.34 -8.83
C PRO A 6 9.31 17.44 -9.91
N PRO A 7 9.55 17.75 -11.21
CA PRO A 7 9.01 16.97 -12.30
C PRO A 7 9.47 15.53 -12.11
N VAL A 8 8.52 14.59 -12.18
CA VAL A 8 8.82 13.16 -12.29
C VAL A 8 9.70 13.03 -13.52
N SER A 9 11.01 12.95 -13.31
CA SER A 9 11.99 12.98 -14.39
C SER A 9 11.75 11.74 -15.23
N ASP A 10 11.19 11.93 -16.43
CA ASP A 10 11.14 10.89 -17.45
C ASP A 10 12.55 10.31 -17.58
N ILE A 11 12.71 9.02 -17.30
CA ILE A 11 13.96 8.33 -17.58
C ILE A 11 13.98 8.26 -19.11
N SER A 12 14.59 9.21 -19.79
CA SER A 12 14.65 9.29 -21.27
C SER A 12 15.68 8.33 -21.86
N ASP A 13 16.80 8.07 -21.16
CA ASP A 13 17.87 7.17 -21.60
C ASP A 13 18.51 6.38 -20.44
N ILE A 14 18.94 5.13 -20.71
CA ILE A 14 19.61 4.26 -19.71
C ILE A 14 20.98 4.85 -19.31
N SER A 15 21.63 5.60 -20.19
CA SER A 15 22.93 6.26 -19.95
C SER A 15 22.88 7.40 -18.93
N ASP A 16 21.69 7.93 -18.61
CA ASP A 16 21.49 9.04 -17.65
C ASP A 16 21.14 8.57 -16.23
N ILE A 17 21.30 7.26 -15.98
CA ILE A 17 20.98 6.65 -14.70
C ILE A 17 22.24 6.64 -13.83
N SER A 18 22.36 7.61 -12.93
CA SER A 18 23.40 7.61 -11.89
C SER A 18 23.12 6.53 -10.82
N GLY A 19 24.17 6.08 -10.13
CA GLY A 19 24.04 5.12 -9.02
C GLY A 19 23.06 5.58 -7.94
N ASP A 20 23.10 6.87 -7.59
CA ASP A 20 22.17 7.46 -6.60
C ASP A 20 20.69 7.33 -7.02
N ARG A 21 20.39 7.52 -8.31
CA ARG A 21 19.02 7.34 -8.83
C ARG A 21 18.55 5.89 -8.77
N ILE A 22 19.47 4.93 -8.97
CA ILE A 22 19.17 3.50 -8.84
C ILE A 22 18.85 3.16 -7.38
N ASP A 23 19.64 3.68 -6.44
CA ASP A 23 19.42 3.46 -5.01
C ASP A 23 18.08 4.02 -4.54
N ASP A 24 17.71 5.22 -5.00
CA ASP A 24 16.40 5.82 -4.73
C ASP A 24 15.26 4.97 -5.30
N ILE A 25 15.39 4.46 -6.53
CA ILE A 25 14.41 3.55 -7.14
C ILE A 25 14.25 2.26 -6.32
N PHE A 26 15.37 1.65 -5.89
CA PHE A 26 15.31 0.44 -5.07
C PHE A 26 14.71 0.70 -3.69
N LYS A 27 14.93 1.88 -3.12
CA LYS A 27 14.32 2.30 -1.86
C LYS A 27 12.81 2.41 -2.00
N GLU A 28 12.30 3.08 -3.03
CA GLU A 28 10.86 3.20 -3.28
C GLU A 28 10.21 1.84 -3.58
N LEU A 29 10.89 0.94 -4.30
CA LEU A 29 10.44 -0.45 -4.48
C LEU A 29 10.33 -1.22 -3.16
N LYS A 30 11.34 -1.12 -2.28
CA LYS A 30 11.30 -1.74 -0.95
C LYS A 30 10.14 -1.19 -0.14
N THR A 31 9.92 0.13 -0.18
CA THR A 31 8.79 0.77 0.47
C THR A 31 7.46 0.24 -0.06
N LEU A 32 7.29 0.11 -1.37
CA LEU A 32 6.09 -0.50 -1.96
C LEU A 32 5.86 -1.93 -1.45
N LEU A 33 6.90 -2.78 -1.46
CA LEU A 33 6.80 -4.16 -0.98
C LEU A 33 6.38 -4.23 0.49
N THR A 34 7.05 -3.47 1.37
CA THR A 34 6.70 -3.43 2.80
C THR A 34 5.29 -2.89 3.03
N THR A 35 4.84 -1.90 2.24
CA THR A 35 3.47 -1.39 2.34
C THR A 35 2.44 -2.42 1.90
N VAL A 36 2.72 -3.17 0.82
CA VAL A 36 1.87 -4.29 0.38
C VAL A 36 1.78 -5.38 1.43
N GLU A 37 2.89 -5.77 2.08
CA GLU A 37 2.88 -6.75 3.17
C GLU A 37 1.99 -6.30 4.34
N LYS A 38 2.11 -5.03 4.76
CA LYS A 38 1.25 -4.46 5.81
C LYS A 38 -0.21 -4.46 5.40
N LEU A 39 -0.50 -4.11 4.15
CA LEU A 39 -1.85 -4.10 3.59
C LEU A 39 -2.47 -5.50 3.59
N GLN A 40 -1.71 -6.53 3.21
CA GLN A 40 -2.17 -7.93 3.24
C GLN A 40 -2.52 -8.37 4.66
N LYS A 41 -1.66 -8.09 5.65
CA LYS A 41 -1.93 -8.39 7.06
C LYS A 41 -3.21 -7.71 7.55
N ALA A 42 -3.41 -6.44 7.22
CA ALA A 42 -4.63 -5.72 7.61
C ALA A 42 -5.89 -6.28 6.91
N ARG A 43 -5.78 -6.79 5.68
CA ARG A 43 -6.89 -7.47 4.99
C ARG A 43 -7.27 -8.79 5.65
N GLU A 44 -6.28 -9.54 6.13
CA GLU A 44 -6.50 -10.79 6.88
C GLU A 44 -7.22 -10.49 8.20
N GLU A 45 -6.69 -9.54 9.00
CA GLU A 45 -7.29 -9.08 10.27
C GLU A 45 -8.77 -8.65 10.08
N VAL A 46 -9.07 -7.91 9.01
CA VAL A 46 -10.45 -7.49 8.69
C VAL A 46 -11.29 -8.65 8.13
N GLY A 47 -10.68 -9.56 7.38
CA GLY A 47 -11.34 -10.76 6.85
C GLY A 47 -11.89 -11.64 7.96
N ASP A 48 -11.12 -11.81 9.04
CA ASP A 48 -11.48 -12.61 10.20
C ASP A 48 -12.74 -12.11 10.92
N ILE A 49 -12.93 -10.78 10.98
CA ILE A 49 -14.11 -10.18 11.64
C ILE A 49 -15.31 -9.98 10.71
N LYS A 50 -15.16 -10.20 9.40
CA LYS A 50 -16.23 -9.99 8.42
C LYS A 50 -17.51 -10.79 8.73
N PRO A 51 -17.44 -12.10 9.11
CA PRO A 51 -18.66 -12.86 9.44
C PRO A 51 -19.41 -12.27 10.63
N LEU A 52 -18.69 -11.86 11.69
CA LEU A 52 -19.29 -11.24 12.88
C LEU A 52 -19.93 -9.88 12.54
N LEU A 53 -19.29 -9.10 11.68
CA LEU A 53 -19.83 -7.82 11.23
C LEU A 53 -21.12 -7.99 10.44
N LEU A 54 -21.19 -8.99 9.54
CA LEU A 54 -22.39 -9.29 8.77
C LEU A 54 -23.56 -9.70 9.67
N ARG A 55 -23.32 -10.61 10.62
CA ARG A 55 -24.33 -11.03 11.62
C ARG A 55 -24.88 -9.83 12.40
N LEU A 56 -23.99 -8.95 12.88
CA LEU A 56 -24.41 -7.73 13.57
C LEU A 56 -25.28 -6.83 12.68
N LEU A 57 -24.88 -6.64 11.41
CA LEU A 57 -25.62 -5.82 10.44
C LEU A 57 -26.96 -6.44 10.03
N GLU A 58 -27.11 -7.75 10.14
CA GLU A 58 -28.36 -8.50 9.95
C GLU A 58 -29.29 -8.44 11.19
N GLY A 59 -28.83 -7.80 12.28
CA GLY A 59 -29.59 -7.62 13.51
C GLY A 59 -29.44 -8.76 14.51
N GLU A 60 -28.50 -9.68 14.30
CA GLU A 60 -28.18 -10.73 15.26
C GLU A 60 -27.43 -10.14 16.46
N LEU A 61 -27.81 -10.59 17.66
CA LEU A 61 -27.04 -10.31 18.87
C LEU A 61 -25.75 -11.13 18.86
N VAL A 62 -24.64 -10.40 18.89
CA VAL A 62 -23.29 -10.96 18.98
C VAL A 62 -22.94 -11.18 20.45
N ALA A 63 -22.36 -12.32 20.80
CA ALA A 63 -22.00 -12.64 22.19
C ALA A 63 -20.87 -11.72 22.70
N GLY A 64 -20.70 -11.60 24.03
CA GLY A 64 -19.74 -10.66 24.63
C GLY A 64 -18.29 -10.80 24.13
N GLU A 65 -17.79 -12.03 24.00
CA GLU A 65 -16.45 -12.29 23.47
C GLU A 65 -16.33 -11.94 21.97
N GLU A 66 -17.33 -12.34 21.18
CA GLU A 66 -17.40 -12.00 19.75
C GLU A 66 -17.52 -10.48 19.54
N PHE A 67 -18.19 -9.76 20.45
CA PHE A 67 -18.31 -8.30 20.40
C PHE A 67 -16.98 -7.60 20.69
N GLU A 68 -16.18 -8.12 21.61
CA GLU A 68 -14.82 -7.62 21.85
C GLU A 68 -13.90 -7.89 20.65
N GLN A 69 -14.01 -9.06 20.02
CA GLN A 69 -13.31 -9.36 18.76
C GLN A 69 -13.74 -8.38 17.64
N LEU A 70 -15.04 -8.13 17.50
CA LEU A 70 -15.58 -7.19 16.53
C LEU A 70 -15.06 -5.77 16.76
N LYS A 71 -15.07 -5.28 18.01
CA LYS A 71 -14.50 -3.97 18.37
C LYS A 71 -13.03 -3.85 17.97
N SER A 72 -12.24 -4.90 18.23
CA SER A 72 -10.83 -4.94 17.84
C SER A 72 -10.67 -4.88 16.32
N GLY A 73 -11.42 -5.68 15.57
CA GLY A 73 -11.34 -5.72 14.11
C GLY A 73 -11.88 -4.46 13.42
N VAL A 74 -12.83 -3.74 14.02
CA VAL A 74 -13.29 -2.44 13.50
C VAL A 74 -12.16 -1.40 13.51
N ASN A 75 -11.25 -1.43 14.48
CA ASN A 75 -10.03 -0.62 14.41
C ASN A 75 -9.12 -1.03 13.24
N GLY A 76 -9.12 -2.32 12.90
CA GLY A 76 -8.49 -2.89 11.70
C GLY A 76 -9.05 -2.30 10.39
N LEU A 77 -10.35 -1.98 10.31
CA LEU A 77 -10.94 -1.31 9.14
C LEU A 77 -10.35 0.09 8.90
N SER A 78 -10.21 0.88 9.96
CA SER A 78 -9.58 2.22 9.85
C SER A 78 -8.12 2.13 9.42
N LYS A 79 -7.37 1.16 9.98
CA LYS A 79 -5.99 0.85 9.59
C LYS A 79 -5.91 0.41 8.12
N LEU A 80 -6.85 -0.40 7.66
CA LEU A 80 -6.92 -0.89 6.28
C LEU A 80 -7.10 0.27 5.30
N VAL A 81 -8.02 1.21 5.58
CA VAL A 81 -8.24 2.41 4.74
C VAL A 81 -6.97 3.26 4.63
N LYS A 82 -6.27 3.50 5.75
CA LYS A 82 -5.00 4.24 5.74
C LYS A 82 -3.93 3.53 4.91
N LEU A 83 -3.77 2.22 5.09
CA LEU A 83 -2.80 1.42 4.35
C LEU A 83 -3.08 1.38 2.84
N TYR A 84 -4.34 1.48 2.42
CA TYR A 84 -4.67 1.65 1.01
C TYR A 84 -4.17 2.97 0.44
N SER A 85 -4.32 4.07 1.19
CA SER A 85 -3.76 5.37 0.80
C SER A 85 -2.24 5.32 0.73
N ASP A 86 -1.58 4.72 1.73
CA ASP A 86 -0.13 4.55 1.75
C ASP A 86 0.35 3.70 0.57
N TYR A 87 -0.39 2.65 0.24
CA TYR A 87 -0.12 1.79 -0.91
C TYR A 87 -0.20 2.55 -2.23
N GLN A 88 -1.24 3.37 -2.43
CA GLN A 88 -1.36 4.20 -3.64
C GLN A 88 -0.17 5.16 -3.79
N SER A 89 0.21 5.84 -2.71
CA SER A 89 1.38 6.74 -2.73
C SER A 89 2.69 5.99 -3.02
N ALA A 90 2.89 4.82 -2.39
CA ALA A 90 4.08 4.01 -2.65
C ALA A 90 4.12 3.46 -4.08
N LEU A 91 2.96 3.11 -4.65
CA LEU A 91 2.85 2.62 -6.02
C LEU A 91 3.22 3.71 -7.04
N GLU A 92 2.79 4.95 -6.81
CA GLU A 92 3.14 6.10 -7.64
C GLU A 92 4.66 6.35 -7.61
N LYS A 93 5.26 6.37 -6.41
CA LYS A 93 6.71 6.58 -6.24
C LYS A 93 7.55 5.47 -6.85
N ALA A 94 7.04 4.25 -6.91
CA ALA A 94 7.72 3.10 -7.51
C ALA A 94 7.57 3.03 -9.04
N GLN A 95 6.78 3.90 -9.69
CA GLN A 95 6.61 3.87 -11.15
C GLN A 95 7.93 3.98 -11.95
N PRO A 96 8.93 4.79 -11.55
CA PRO A 96 10.23 4.85 -12.24
C PRO A 96 10.94 3.49 -12.29
N ALA A 97 10.73 2.63 -11.29
CA ALA A 97 11.27 1.28 -11.28
C ALA A 97 10.72 0.42 -12.42
N LYS A 98 9.43 0.55 -12.72
CA LYS A 98 8.79 -0.13 -13.85
C LYS A 98 9.34 0.39 -15.18
N GLN A 99 9.45 1.70 -15.33
CA GLN A 99 10.02 2.32 -16.54
C GLN A 99 11.46 1.85 -16.79
N LEU A 100 12.27 1.75 -15.73
CA LEU A 100 13.63 1.23 -15.80
C LEU A 100 13.64 -0.24 -16.25
N LEU A 101 12.82 -1.08 -15.64
CA LEU A 101 12.72 -2.50 -16.01
C LEU A 101 12.28 -2.67 -17.47
N ASP A 102 11.25 -1.94 -17.91
CA ASP A 102 10.75 -1.98 -19.29
C ASP A 102 11.84 -1.60 -20.30
N LYS A 103 12.73 -0.67 -19.94
CA LYS A 103 13.86 -0.26 -20.78
C LYS A 103 14.96 -1.32 -20.85
N VAL A 104 15.36 -1.88 -19.71
CA VAL A 104 16.40 -2.91 -19.63
C VAL A 104 15.98 -4.21 -20.32
N LEU A 105 14.69 -4.56 -20.29
CA LEU A 105 14.18 -5.78 -20.92
C LEU A 105 13.83 -5.63 -22.41
N ARG A 106 13.72 -4.41 -22.94
CA ARG A 106 13.46 -4.13 -24.36
C ARG A 106 14.72 -3.81 -25.17
N SER A 107 15.86 -3.59 -24.50
CA SER A 107 17.20 -3.49 -25.11
C SER A 107 17.79 -4.86 -25.37
#